data_AF-A0A099I2A9-F1
#
_entry.id   AF-A0A099I2A9-F1
#
_cell.length_a   1.000
_cell.length_b   1.000
_cell.length_c   1.000
_cell.angle_alpha   90.00
_cell.angle_beta   90.00
_cell.angle_gamma   90.00
#
_symmetry.space_group_name_H-M   'P 1'
#
loop_
_entity.id
_entity.type
_entity.pdbx_description
1 polymer ?
#
loop_
_entity_poly.entity_id
_entity_poly.type
_entity_poly.pdbx_seq_one_letter_code
_entity_poly.pdbx_strand_id
1 'polypeptide(L)'
;NDNIPEYTGLQFKQQLEARFHIPCWVENDVNAAALGEAVFGAGKGAAHVLMLTIGTGIGGAVVIDHTIYRGCSGSAGEIGYMWVKDHHFQDIASTTALV
;
A
#
# COMPACT_ATOMS: atom_id res chain seq x y z
N ASN A 1 0.03 17.21 -4.81
CA ASN A 1 -0.80 16.13 -5.37
C ASN A 1 -1.96 16.83 -6.05
N ASP A 2 -1.95 16.88 -7.37
CA ASP A 2 -2.94 17.63 -8.14
C ASP A 2 -4.23 16.83 -8.37
N ASN A 3 -4.20 15.54 -8.04
CA ASN A 3 -5.35 14.65 -8.21
C ASN A 3 -6.47 14.95 -7.21
N ILE A 4 -6.11 15.37 -5.98
CA ILE A 4 -7.06 15.76 -4.94
C ILE A 4 -6.49 16.99 -4.22
N PRO A 5 -7.00 18.21 -4.51
CA PRO A 5 -6.59 19.43 -3.82
C PRO A 5 -6.73 19.32 -2.30
N GLU A 6 -5.79 19.89 -1.55
CA GLU A 6 -5.79 19.93 -0.07
C GLU A 6 -5.77 18.56 0.65
N TYR A 7 -5.61 17.46 -0.09
CA TYR A 7 -5.58 16.13 0.49
C TYR A 7 -4.33 15.87 1.36
N THR A 8 -3.18 16.37 0.92
CA THR A 8 -1.90 16.13 1.61
C THR A 8 -1.88 16.85 2.95
N GLY A 9 -1.63 16.09 4.02
CA GLY A 9 -1.62 16.62 5.40
C GLY A 9 -2.98 16.64 6.08
N LEU A 10 -4.06 16.20 5.40
CA LEU A 10 -5.36 16.11 6.05
C LEU A 10 -5.35 15.02 7.13
N GLN A 11 -5.72 15.42 8.34
CA GLN A 11 -5.77 14.53 9.51
C GLN A 11 -7.10 13.75 9.56
N PHE A 12 -7.38 12.93 8.54
CA PHE A 12 -8.63 12.18 8.40
C PHE A 12 -9.04 11.44 9.67
N LYS A 13 -8.12 10.69 10.27
CA LYS A 13 -8.35 9.96 11.51
C LYS A 13 -8.89 10.88 12.61
N GLN A 14 -8.19 11.99 12.86
CA GLN A 14 -8.56 12.94 13.90
C GLN A 14 -9.94 13.56 13.65
N GLN A 15 -10.24 13.96 12.42
CA GLN A 15 -11.53 14.57 12.07
C GLN A 15 -12.69 13.59 12.23
N LEU A 16 -12.51 12.34 11.79
CA LEU A 16 -13.53 11.30 11.91
C LEU A 16 -13.75 10.87 13.37
N GLU A 17 -12.67 10.68 14.13
CA GLU A 17 -12.75 10.36 15.56
C GLU A 17 -13.46 11.48 16.35
N ALA A 18 -13.13 12.74 16.09
CA ALA A 18 -13.78 13.88 16.75
C ALA A 18 -15.27 14.03 16.38
N ARG A 19 -15.63 13.72 15.13
CA ARG A 19 -17.01 13.88 14.64
C ARG A 19 -17.94 12.76 15.09
N PHE A 20 -17.44 11.53 15.10
CA PHE A 20 -18.24 10.32 15.28
C PHE A 20 -17.99 9.60 16.60
N HIS A 21 -16.93 9.96 17.34
CA HIS A 21 -16.55 9.34 18.62
C HIS A 21 -16.35 7.83 18.54
N ILE A 22 -15.84 7.35 17.40
CA ILE A 22 -15.49 5.94 17.15
C ILE A 22 -14.03 5.84 16.68
N PRO A 23 -13.29 4.76 17.01
CA PRO A 23 -11.93 4.56 16.53
C PRO A 23 -11.83 4.58 14.99
N CYS A 24 -10.79 5.22 14.45
CA CYS A 24 -10.54 5.29 13.01
C CYS A 24 -9.10 4.92 12.66
N TRP A 25 -8.94 4.24 11.52
CA TRP A 25 -7.65 3.96 10.90
C TRP A 25 -7.69 4.36 9.43
N VAL A 26 -6.57 4.88 8.94
CA VAL A 26 -6.37 5.26 7.55
C VAL A 26 -5.19 4.46 7.05
N GLU A 27 -5.33 3.87 5.87
CA GLU A 27 -4.31 3.02 5.27
C GLU A 27 -4.20 3.27 3.78
N ASN A 28 -3.00 3.07 3.23
CA ASN A 28 -2.75 3.05 1.80
C ASN A 28 -3.52 1.88 1.13
N ASP A 29 -3.90 2.04 -0.13
CA ASP A 29 -4.67 1.08 -0.92
C ASP A 29 -4.01 -0.30 -1.04
N VAL A 30 -2.71 -0.36 -1.35
CA VAL A 30 -1.94 -1.61 -1.47
C VAL A 30 -1.81 -2.30 -0.12
N ASN A 31 -1.57 -1.53 0.95
CA ASN A 31 -1.54 -2.06 2.32
C ASN A 31 -2.90 -2.62 2.75
N ALA A 32 -3.99 -1.94 2.44
CA ALA A 32 -5.35 -2.38 2.74
C ALA A 32 -5.68 -3.68 1.99
N ALA A 33 -5.30 -3.78 0.72
CA ALA A 33 -5.44 -5.00 -0.07
C ALA A 33 -4.62 -6.17 0.55
N ALA A 34 -3.38 -5.91 0.96
CA ALA A 34 -2.52 -6.91 1.59
C ALA A 34 -3.06 -7.42 2.93
N LEU A 35 -3.63 -6.53 3.76
CA LEU A 35 -4.35 -6.94 4.96
C LEU A 35 -5.56 -7.81 4.64
N GLY A 36 -6.33 -7.46 3.60
CA GLY A 36 -7.45 -8.26 3.12
C GLY A 36 -7.03 -9.67 2.73
N GLU A 37 -5.99 -9.79 1.91
CA GLU A 37 -5.45 -11.09 1.48
C GLU A 37 -4.84 -11.89 2.62
N ALA A 38 -4.17 -11.24 3.58
CA ALA A 38 -3.57 -11.90 4.73
C ALA A 38 -4.61 -12.44 5.73
N VAL A 39 -5.78 -11.80 5.86
CA VAL A 39 -6.81 -12.19 6.83
C VAL A 39 -7.85 -13.12 6.19
N PHE A 40 -8.30 -12.79 4.98
CA PHE A 40 -9.45 -13.44 4.35
C PHE A 40 -9.13 -14.16 3.04
N GLY A 41 -8.00 -13.84 2.42
CA GLY A 41 -7.65 -14.30 1.07
C GLY A 41 -6.49 -15.29 1.04
N ALA A 42 -5.66 -15.16 0.00
CA ALA A 42 -4.61 -16.11 -0.35
C ALA A 42 -3.47 -16.18 0.69
N GLY A 43 -3.31 -15.14 1.50
CA GLY A 43 -2.31 -15.08 2.57
C GLY A 43 -2.78 -15.65 3.91
N LYS A 44 -4.01 -16.15 4.01
CA LYS A 44 -4.60 -16.59 5.28
C LYS A 44 -3.78 -17.71 5.94
N GLY A 45 -3.40 -17.49 7.20
CA GLY A 45 -2.62 -18.43 8.01
C GLY A 45 -1.10 -18.35 7.80
N ALA A 46 -0.63 -17.53 6.85
CA ALA A 46 0.79 -17.23 6.72
C ALA A 46 1.22 -16.20 7.78
N ALA A 47 2.39 -16.42 8.38
CA ALA A 47 3.01 -15.45 9.28
C ALA A 47 3.55 -14.22 8.53
N HIS A 48 3.98 -14.40 7.28
CA HIS A 48 4.51 -13.33 6.44
C HIS A 48 3.85 -13.38 5.06
N VAL A 49 3.38 -12.22 4.60
CA VAL A 49 2.78 -12.06 3.26
C VAL A 49 3.47 -10.90 2.55
N LEU A 50 3.91 -11.14 1.33
CA LEU A 50 4.33 -10.11 0.40
C LEU A 50 3.28 -10.02 -0.71
N MET A 51 2.61 -8.88 -0.81
CA MET A 51 1.66 -8.60 -1.88
C MET A 51 2.30 -7.67 -2.90
N LEU A 52 2.09 -7.97 -4.19
CA LEU A 52 2.40 -7.09 -5.30
C LEU A 52 1.11 -6.77 -6.04
N THR A 53 0.88 -5.49 -6.33
CA THR A 53 -0.21 -5.04 -7.20
C THR A 53 0.39 -4.60 -8.52
N ILE A 54 0.04 -5.30 -9.60
CA ILE A 54 0.54 -5.01 -10.96
C ILE A 54 -0.64 -4.44 -11.76
N GLY A 55 -0.58 -3.14 -12.04
CA GLY A 55 -1.64 -2.41 -12.73
C GLY A 55 -1.04 -1.30 -13.58
N THR A 56 -1.54 -0.07 -13.41
CA THR A 56 -0.95 1.10 -14.08
C THR A 56 0.52 1.31 -13.71
N GLY A 57 0.87 1.01 -12.45
CA GLY A 57 2.25 0.89 -11.95
C GLY A 57 2.44 -0.42 -11.19
N ILE A 58 3.46 -0.48 -10.33
CA ILE A 58 3.69 -1.61 -9.43
C ILE A 58 3.73 -1.12 -7.98
N GLY A 59 2.81 -1.63 -7.16
CA GLY A 59 2.82 -1.43 -5.72
C GLY A 59 3.25 -2.69 -4.98
N GLY A 60 3.72 -2.52 -3.74
CA GLY A 60 4.05 -3.63 -2.86
C GLY A 60 3.64 -3.35 -1.41
N ALA A 61 3.33 -4.41 -0.68
CA ALA A 61 3.04 -4.35 0.75
C ALA A 61 3.54 -5.61 1.44
N VAL A 62 4.09 -5.43 2.64
CA VAL A 62 4.63 -6.50 3.47
C VAL A 62 3.83 -6.59 4.76
N VAL A 63 3.30 -7.78 5.05
CA VAL A 63 2.63 -8.12 6.30
C VAL A 63 3.54 -9.07 7.07
N ILE A 64 3.87 -8.72 8.32
CA ILE A 64 4.64 -9.56 9.24
C ILE A 64 3.81 -9.73 10.50
N ASP A 65 3.56 -10.98 10.89
CA ASP A 65 2.75 -11.34 12.06
C ASP A 65 1.41 -10.59 12.08
N HIS A 66 0.71 -10.65 10.93
CA HIS A 66 -0.58 -10.00 10.68
C HIS A 66 -0.57 -8.46 10.77
N THR A 67 0.61 -7.83 10.79
CA THR A 67 0.76 -6.37 10.86
C THR A 67 1.48 -5.84 9.62
N ILE A 68 0.98 -4.73 9.06
CA ILE A 68 1.68 -4.05 7.96
C ILE A 68 3.03 -3.52 8.43
N TYR A 69 4.08 -3.93 7.72
CA TYR A 69 5.41 -3.37 7.84
C TYR A 69 5.51 -2.09 7.00
N ARG A 70 5.44 -0.93 7.67
CA ARG A 70 5.38 0.39 7.02
C ARG A 70 6.75 1.04 6.77
N GLY A 71 7.82 0.48 7.36
CA GLY A 71 9.14 1.14 7.39
C GLY A 71 9.13 2.40 8.26
N CYS A 72 10.29 3.06 8.37
CA CYS A 72 10.47 4.21 9.26
C CYS A 72 9.73 5.48 8.82
N SER A 73 9.46 5.63 7.52
CA SER A 73 8.80 6.80 6.92
C SER A 73 7.37 6.52 6.42
N GLY A 74 6.87 5.30 6.58
CA GLY A 74 5.57 4.91 6.01
C GLY A 74 5.60 4.53 4.52
N SER A 75 6.79 4.42 3.92
CA SER A 75 6.99 4.18 2.48
C SER A 75 7.62 2.81 2.17
N ALA A 76 7.57 1.86 3.09
CA ALA A 76 8.00 0.50 2.78
C ALA A 76 7.05 -0.13 1.74
N GLY A 77 7.62 -0.92 0.83
CA GLY A 77 6.84 -1.62 -0.20
C GLY A 77 6.73 -0.86 -1.52
N GLU A 78 7.39 0.29 -1.69
CA GLU A 78 7.52 1.04 -2.95
C GLU A 78 8.44 0.32 -3.98
N ILE A 79 8.20 -0.98 -4.18
CA ILE A 79 9.02 -1.89 -4.99
C ILE A 79 8.98 -1.56 -6.49
N GLY A 80 7.93 -0.86 -6.95
CA GLY A 80 7.84 -0.41 -8.33
C GLY A 80 8.98 0.53 -8.72
N TYR A 81 9.55 1.25 -7.74
CA TYR A 81 10.69 2.14 -7.93
C TYR A 81 12.06 1.47 -7.77
N MET A 82 12.12 0.16 -7.48
CA MET A 82 13.40 -0.56 -7.46
C MET A 82 14.06 -0.52 -8.84
N TRP A 83 15.39 -0.40 -8.85
CA TRP A 83 16.17 -0.43 -10.09
C TRP A 83 16.32 -1.86 -10.61
N VAL A 84 15.96 -2.09 -11.87
CA VAL A 84 16.09 -3.35 -12.60
C VAL A 84 16.56 -3.06 -14.02
N LYS A 85 17.74 -3.55 -14.39
CA LYS A 85 18.32 -3.42 -15.75
C LYS A 85 18.18 -2.00 -16.31
N ASP A 86 18.64 -1.01 -15.55
CA ASP A 86 18.64 0.42 -15.90
C ASP A 86 17.27 1.12 -15.98
N HIS A 87 16.20 0.49 -15.46
CA HIS A 87 14.87 1.08 -15.36
C HIS A 87 14.32 0.96 -13.93
N HIS A 88 13.28 1.72 -13.59
CA HIS A 88 12.46 1.35 -12.44
C HIS A 88 11.64 0.10 -12.80
N PHE A 89 11.42 -0.78 -11.83
CA PHE A 89 10.76 -2.06 -12.06
C PHE A 89 9.38 -1.89 -12.72
N GLN A 90 8.61 -0.87 -12.32
CA GLN A 90 7.31 -0.58 -12.92
C GLN A 90 7.38 -0.17 -14.39
N ASP A 91 8.48 0.42 -14.85
CA ASP A 91 8.63 0.90 -16.23
C ASP A 91 8.72 -0.24 -17.24
N ILE A 92 9.06 -1.45 -16.77
CA ILE A 92 9.27 -2.63 -17.61
C ILE A 92 8.34 -3.81 -17.29
N ALA A 93 7.60 -3.76 -16.17
CA ALA A 93 6.79 -4.88 -15.69
C ALA A 93 5.38 -4.50 -15.23
N SER A 94 4.98 -3.24 -15.32
CA SER A 94 3.57 -2.84 -15.10
C SER A 94 2.68 -3.26 -16.27
N THR A 95 1.36 -3.26 -16.06
CA THR A 95 0.41 -3.49 -17.15
C THR A 95 0.50 -2.38 -18.19
N THR A 96 0.79 -1.13 -17.79
CA THR A 96 1.03 -0.02 -18.73
C THR A 96 2.25 -0.27 -19.62
N ALA A 97 3.32 -0.86 -19.07
CA ALA A 97 4.53 -1.18 -19.82
C ALA A 97 4.34 -2.34 -20.82
N LEU A 98 3.30 -3.15 -20.64
CA LEU A 98 3.00 -4.31 -21.48
C LEU A 98 2.19 -3.96 -22.73
N VAL A 99 1.50 -2.81 -22.75
CA VAL A 99 0.57 -2.39 -23.82
C VAL A 99 1.06 -1.20 -24.62
#